data_AF-A0A7J9YZR7-F1
#
_entry.id   AF-A0A7J9YZR7-F1
#
_cell.length_a   1.000
_cell.length_b   1.000
_cell.length_c   1.000
_cell.angle_alpha   90.00
_cell.angle_beta   90.00
_cell.angle_gamma   90.00
#
_symmetry.space_group_name_H-M   'P 1'
#
loop_
_entity.id
_entity.type
_entity.pdbx_description
1 polymer ?
#
loop_
_entity_poly.entity_id
_entity_poly.type
_entity_poly.pdbx_seq_one_letter_code
_entity_poly.pdbx_strand_id
1 'polypeptide(L)'
;MLAGLATLVLTAGFIGQAGWATDLWPWEVTPLSYIFLASILAAIALPVLWIGIGGELAAMRAGAIDLAITYGAMFVYLLTLVGKPGPPALWPYVIVFALGLLGMVVTLARTRAIPWVDPRPMPVAVRASFAAFAVMLIGAGVALVAGAEIFPWALGSETSVMFGLIYLGAAAYFITGLLDPAWPNAKGQLAGFLAYDLVLIGPFVERFGEVSGGELTSLIVYTAFVVYSGALAVYYLFTHPETRLRVS
;
A
#
# COMPACT_ATOMS: atom_id res chain seq x y z
N MET A 1 -10.74 2.50 -13.37
CA MET A 1 -11.09 3.93 -13.23
C MET A 1 -12.07 4.19 -12.09
N LEU A 2 -13.33 3.74 -12.16
CA LEU A 2 -14.33 4.00 -11.09
C LEU A 2 -13.85 3.58 -9.69
N ALA A 3 -13.27 2.39 -9.57
CA ALA A 3 -12.69 1.93 -8.30
C ALA A 3 -11.61 2.90 -7.77
N GLY A 4 -10.70 3.37 -8.62
CA GLY A 4 -9.66 4.33 -8.22
C GLY A 4 -10.23 5.68 -7.78
N LEU A 5 -11.28 6.18 -8.43
CA LEU A 5 -11.97 7.41 -8.01
C LEU A 5 -12.66 7.23 -6.65
N ALA A 6 -13.34 6.10 -6.44
CA ALA A 6 -13.96 5.78 -5.15
C ALA A 6 -12.89 5.67 -4.04
N THR A 7 -11.74 5.05 -4.32
CA THR A 7 -10.62 4.97 -3.39
C THR A 7 -10.02 6.35 -3.08
N LEU A 8 -9.96 7.28 -4.04
CA LEU A 8 -9.56 8.67 -3.76
C LEU A 8 -10.55 9.41 -2.87
N VAL A 9 -11.85 9.22 -3.06
CA VAL A 9 -12.87 9.79 -2.16
C VAL A 9 -12.65 9.26 -0.75
N LEU A 10 -12.41 7.96 -0.60
CA LEU A 10 -12.13 7.36 0.71
C LEU A 10 -10.82 7.88 1.32
N THR A 11 -9.77 8.08 0.49
CA THR A 11 -8.51 8.71 0.90
C THR A 11 -8.77 10.09 1.50
N ALA A 12 -9.53 10.94 0.81
CA ALA A 12 -9.88 12.27 1.31
C ALA A 12 -10.72 12.21 2.60
N GLY A 13 -11.61 11.22 2.71
CA GLY A 13 -12.38 10.95 3.92
C GLY A 13 -11.50 10.65 5.13
N PHE A 14 -10.51 9.75 4.99
CA PHE A 14 -9.57 9.44 6.05
C PHE A 14 -8.61 10.59 6.38
N ILE A 15 -8.14 11.36 5.38
CA ILE A 15 -7.34 12.58 5.62
C ILE A 15 -8.13 13.59 6.46
N GLY A 16 -9.39 13.83 6.08
CA GLY A 16 -10.29 14.74 6.79
C GLY A 16 -10.89 14.15 8.07
N GLN A 17 -10.56 12.90 8.42
CA GLN A 17 -11.15 12.15 9.54
C GLN A 17 -12.68 12.23 9.57
N ALA A 18 -13.30 12.14 8.39
CA ALA A 18 -14.74 12.16 8.27
C ALA A 18 -15.34 10.87 8.86
N GLY A 19 -16.39 11.00 9.68
CA GLY A 19 -16.99 9.86 10.40
C GLY A 19 -17.29 8.66 9.50
N TRP A 20 -17.92 8.89 8.34
CA TRP A 20 -18.25 7.83 7.39
C TRP A 20 -17.04 7.05 6.85
N ALA A 21 -15.84 7.64 6.87
CA ALA A 21 -14.60 6.99 6.46
C ALA A 21 -13.94 6.29 7.65
N THR A 22 -13.83 6.97 8.80
CA THR A 22 -13.23 6.42 10.01
C THR A 22 -14.02 5.22 10.55
N ASP A 23 -15.35 5.21 10.39
CA ASP A 23 -16.24 4.11 10.78
C ASP A 23 -16.01 2.83 9.96
N LEU A 24 -15.28 2.90 8.84
CA LEU A 24 -14.87 1.72 8.06
C LEU A 24 -13.65 1.02 8.64
N TRP A 25 -12.99 1.60 9.64
CA TRP A 25 -11.97 0.90 10.42
C TRP A 25 -12.60 0.45 11.74
N PRO A 26 -12.63 -0.87 12.05
CA PRO A 26 -13.42 -1.35 13.18
C PRO A 26 -12.83 -0.96 14.54
N TRP A 27 -11.56 -0.60 14.61
CA TRP A 27 -10.88 -0.30 15.86
C TRP A 27 -10.70 1.20 16.04
N GLU A 28 -10.84 1.68 17.27
CA GLU A 28 -10.43 3.04 17.61
C GLU A 28 -8.92 3.18 17.45
N VAL A 29 -8.50 4.17 16.68
CA VAL A 29 -7.10 4.43 16.40
C VAL A 29 -6.79 5.92 16.48
N THR A 30 -5.49 6.23 16.55
CA THR A 30 -5.02 7.61 16.56
C THR A 30 -5.21 8.27 15.18
N PRO A 31 -5.25 9.62 15.11
CA PRO A 31 -5.30 10.35 13.85
C PRO A 31 -4.23 9.92 12.84
N LEU A 32 -3.00 9.63 13.29
CA LEU A 32 -1.91 9.18 12.42
C LEU A 32 -2.19 7.84 11.75
N SER A 33 -2.88 6.92 12.43
CA SER A 33 -3.29 5.66 11.81
C SER A 33 -4.31 5.87 10.68
N TYR A 34 -5.21 6.84 10.81
CA TYR A 34 -6.13 7.20 9.71
C TYR A 34 -5.40 7.84 8.53
N ILE A 35 -4.46 8.75 8.80
CA ILE A 35 -3.59 9.32 7.75
C ILE A 35 -2.79 8.24 7.03
N PHE A 36 -2.29 7.26 7.78
CA PHE A 36 -1.56 6.11 7.23
C PHE A 36 -2.45 5.19 6.39
N LEU A 37 -3.69 4.92 6.82
CA LEU A 37 -4.68 4.24 5.98
C LEU A 37 -4.97 5.05 4.71
N ALA A 38 -5.09 6.37 4.82
CA ALA A 38 -5.30 7.23 3.68
C ALA A 38 -4.13 7.14 2.68
N SER A 39 -2.88 7.12 3.15
CA SER A 39 -1.72 7.01 2.26
C SER A 39 -1.70 5.67 1.52
N ILE A 40 -2.07 4.56 2.17
CA ILE A 40 -2.22 3.25 1.52
C ILE A 40 -3.31 3.31 0.44
N LEU A 41 -4.46 3.92 0.74
CA LEU A 41 -5.55 4.08 -0.23
C LEU A 41 -5.13 4.96 -1.40
N ALA A 42 -4.40 6.05 -1.16
CA ALA A 42 -3.82 6.89 -2.21
C ALA A 42 -2.88 6.08 -3.11
N ALA A 43 -2.05 5.23 -2.48
CA ALA A 43 -1.11 4.34 -3.16
C ALA A 43 -1.79 3.32 -4.04
N ILE A 44 -3.00 2.86 -3.69
CA ILE A 44 -3.81 1.94 -4.51
C ILE A 44 -4.56 2.71 -5.60
N ALA A 45 -5.11 3.86 -5.26
CA ALA A 45 -5.97 4.63 -6.15
C ALA A 45 -5.24 5.08 -7.41
N LEU A 46 -4.02 5.61 -7.27
CA LEU A 46 -3.29 6.19 -8.39
C LEU A 46 -2.87 5.16 -9.46
N PRO A 47 -2.30 3.98 -9.12
CA PRO A 47 -2.09 2.90 -10.08
C PRO A 47 -3.40 2.45 -10.74
N VAL A 48 -4.51 2.32 -10.00
CA VAL A 48 -5.80 1.88 -10.56
C VAL A 48 -6.36 2.90 -11.57
N LEU A 49 -6.18 4.19 -11.30
CA LEU A 49 -6.52 5.26 -12.24
C LEU A 49 -5.61 5.21 -13.46
N TRP A 50 -4.30 5.11 -13.25
CA TRP A 50 -3.33 5.01 -14.34
C TRP A 50 -3.60 3.81 -15.25
N ILE A 51 -3.86 2.62 -14.70
CA ILE A 51 -4.24 1.42 -15.48
C ILE A 51 -5.51 1.69 -16.27
N GLY A 52 -6.52 2.30 -15.65
CA GLY A 52 -7.81 2.59 -16.30
C GLY A 52 -7.69 3.58 -17.44
N ILE A 53 -6.82 4.59 -17.31
CA ILE A 53 -6.60 5.62 -18.34
C ILE A 53 -5.64 5.11 -19.43
N GLY A 54 -4.57 4.43 -19.03
CA GLY A 54 -3.49 3.99 -19.92
C GLY A 54 -3.75 2.66 -20.62
N GLY A 55 -4.76 1.89 -20.20
CA GLY A 55 -5.11 0.61 -20.83
C GLY A 55 -4.13 -0.54 -20.57
N GLU A 56 -3.12 -0.35 -19.70
CA GLU A 56 -2.12 -1.37 -19.37
C GLU A 56 -2.70 -2.39 -18.38
N LEU A 57 -3.63 -3.22 -18.85
CA LEU A 57 -4.34 -4.20 -18.02
C LEU A 57 -3.42 -5.27 -17.43
N ALA A 58 -2.26 -5.54 -18.06
CA ALA A 58 -1.26 -6.46 -17.53
C ALA A 58 -0.72 -5.99 -16.16
N ALA A 59 -0.68 -4.68 -15.90
CA ALA A 59 -0.23 -4.14 -14.62
C ALA A 59 -1.16 -4.48 -13.44
N MET A 60 -2.39 -4.94 -13.72
CA MET A 60 -3.30 -5.41 -12.68
C MET A 60 -2.81 -6.69 -11.99
N ARG A 61 -1.89 -7.45 -12.59
CA ARG A 61 -1.41 -8.74 -12.05
C ARG A 61 -0.74 -8.57 -10.68
N ALA A 62 0.24 -7.68 -10.59
CA ALA A 62 0.99 -7.45 -9.35
C ALA A 62 0.08 -6.88 -8.26
N GLY A 63 -0.79 -5.93 -8.62
CA GLY A 63 -1.80 -5.38 -7.70
C GLY A 63 -2.82 -6.43 -7.23
N ALA A 64 -3.22 -7.35 -8.09
CA ALA A 64 -4.11 -8.45 -7.71
C ALA A 64 -3.43 -9.45 -6.77
N ILE A 65 -2.13 -9.73 -6.95
CA ILE A 65 -1.37 -10.58 -6.03
C ILE A 65 -1.25 -9.93 -4.65
N ASP A 66 -0.85 -8.66 -4.62
CA ASP A 66 -0.77 -7.86 -3.39
C ASP A 66 -2.09 -7.89 -2.62
N LEU A 67 -3.17 -7.44 -3.26
CA LEU A 67 -4.46 -7.32 -2.59
C LEU A 67 -5.07 -8.70 -2.27
N ALA A 68 -4.79 -9.76 -3.05
CA ALA A 68 -5.20 -11.11 -2.68
C ALA A 68 -4.50 -11.58 -1.40
N ILE A 69 -3.19 -11.33 -1.26
CA ILE A 69 -2.44 -11.70 -0.05
C ILE A 69 -2.94 -10.86 1.14
N THR A 70 -3.06 -9.54 0.96
CA THR A 70 -3.57 -8.63 1.99
C THR A 70 -4.96 -9.06 2.47
N TYR A 71 -5.93 -9.16 1.55
CA TYR A 71 -7.31 -9.51 1.91
C TYR A 71 -7.44 -10.94 2.43
N GLY A 72 -6.70 -11.89 1.86
CA GLY A 72 -6.71 -13.27 2.33
C GLY A 72 -6.16 -13.42 3.74
N ALA A 73 -5.04 -12.75 4.03
CA ALA A 73 -4.46 -12.80 5.36
C ALA A 73 -5.35 -12.08 6.40
N MET A 74 -5.93 -10.93 6.05
CA MET A 74 -6.88 -10.22 6.92
C MET A 74 -8.14 -11.03 7.16
N PHE A 75 -8.68 -11.68 6.13
CA PHE A 75 -9.82 -12.59 6.26
C PHE A 75 -9.52 -13.71 7.27
N VAL A 76 -8.38 -14.39 7.11
CA VAL A 76 -7.95 -15.45 8.05
C VAL A 76 -7.78 -14.90 9.46
N TYR A 77 -7.12 -13.76 9.61
CA TYR A 77 -6.91 -13.13 10.92
C TYR A 77 -8.23 -12.79 11.62
N LEU A 78 -9.18 -12.18 10.91
CA LEU A 78 -10.49 -11.83 11.47
C LEU A 78 -11.28 -13.08 11.90
N LEU A 79 -11.20 -14.19 11.17
CA LEU A 79 -11.79 -15.45 11.60
C LEU A 79 -11.24 -15.93 12.96
N THR A 80 -9.99 -15.59 13.30
CA THR A 80 -9.41 -15.90 14.63
C THR A 80 -9.90 -14.97 15.75
N LEU A 81 -10.53 -13.85 15.41
CA LEU A 81 -11.06 -12.86 16.36
C LEU A 81 -12.57 -12.98 16.56
N VAL A 82 -13.29 -13.47 15.56
CA VAL A 82 -14.74 -13.70 15.63
C VAL A 82 -15.09 -14.59 16.83
N GLY A 83 -16.08 -14.15 17.60
CA GLY A 83 -16.58 -14.88 18.77
C GLY A 83 -15.77 -14.67 20.06
N LYS A 84 -14.66 -13.91 20.02
CA LYS A 84 -13.98 -13.48 21.23
C LYS A 84 -14.76 -12.34 21.91
N PRO A 85 -14.80 -12.26 23.26
CA PRO A 85 -15.35 -11.10 23.96
C PRO A 85 -14.46 -9.87 23.74
N GLY A 86 -15.06 -8.69 23.52
CA GLY A 86 -14.35 -7.40 23.42
C GLY A 86 -14.37 -6.72 22.05
N PRO A 87 -14.09 -7.41 20.92
CA PRO A 87 -14.12 -6.80 19.60
C PRO A 87 -15.53 -6.36 19.16
N PRO A 88 -15.64 -5.33 18.29
CA PRO A 88 -16.88 -4.97 17.63
C PRO A 88 -17.39 -6.11 16.72
N ALA A 89 -18.59 -5.98 16.14
CA ALA A 89 -19.10 -6.96 15.21
C ALA A 89 -18.21 -7.06 13.95
N LEU A 90 -17.31 -8.06 13.91
CA LEU A 90 -16.32 -8.24 12.84
C LEU A 90 -16.84 -8.99 11.60
N TRP A 91 -18.01 -9.63 11.68
CA TRP A 91 -18.58 -10.42 10.58
C TRP A 91 -18.75 -9.66 9.24
N PRO A 92 -19.18 -8.38 9.23
CA PRO A 92 -19.23 -7.60 7.98
C PRO A 92 -17.85 -7.51 7.31
N TYR A 93 -16.79 -7.31 8.10
CA TYR A 93 -15.42 -7.22 7.60
C TYR A 93 -14.93 -8.56 7.05
N VAL A 94 -15.24 -9.67 7.71
CA VAL A 94 -14.94 -11.03 7.20
C VAL A 94 -15.54 -11.22 5.80
N ILE A 95 -16.80 -10.83 5.59
CA ILE A 95 -17.45 -10.93 4.29
C ILE A 95 -16.76 -10.03 3.26
N VAL A 96 -16.48 -8.78 3.61
CA VAL A 96 -15.82 -7.82 2.72
C VAL A 96 -14.43 -8.32 2.28
N PHE A 97 -13.61 -8.81 3.20
CA PHE A 97 -12.28 -9.33 2.87
C PHE A 97 -12.35 -10.65 2.08
N ALA A 98 -13.33 -11.52 2.35
CA ALA A 98 -13.55 -12.72 1.55
C ALA A 98 -13.93 -12.40 0.10
N LEU A 99 -14.84 -11.45 -0.09
CA LEU A 99 -15.25 -10.98 -1.42
C LEU A 99 -14.11 -10.25 -2.13
N GLY A 100 -13.34 -9.43 -1.39
CA GLY A 100 -12.14 -8.76 -1.90
C GLY A 100 -11.11 -9.76 -2.40
N LEU A 101 -10.78 -10.78 -1.59
CA LEU A 101 -9.89 -11.88 -1.97
C LEU A 101 -10.38 -12.56 -3.26
N LEU A 102 -11.65 -12.97 -3.30
CA LEU A 102 -12.22 -13.63 -4.48
C LEU A 102 -12.12 -12.74 -5.72
N GLY A 103 -12.44 -11.44 -5.59
CA GLY A 103 -12.30 -10.46 -6.66
C GLY A 103 -10.88 -10.35 -7.19
N MET A 104 -9.88 -10.37 -6.30
CA MET A 104 -8.47 -10.31 -6.68
C MET A 104 -7.99 -11.61 -7.34
N VAL A 105 -8.42 -12.78 -6.85
CA VAL A 105 -8.13 -14.07 -7.49
C VAL A 105 -8.71 -14.12 -8.91
N VAL A 106 -9.95 -13.69 -9.10
CA VAL A 106 -10.58 -13.61 -10.43
C VAL A 106 -9.84 -12.62 -11.33
N THR A 107 -9.44 -11.46 -10.79
CA THR A 107 -8.66 -10.46 -11.53
C THR A 107 -7.32 -11.02 -11.98
N LEU A 108 -6.59 -11.70 -11.10
CA LEU A 108 -5.32 -12.35 -11.42
C LEU A 108 -5.50 -13.44 -12.50
N ALA A 109 -6.53 -14.28 -12.35
CA ALA A 109 -6.82 -15.36 -13.30
C ALA A 109 -7.13 -14.82 -14.71
N ARG A 110 -7.77 -13.65 -14.81
CA ARG A 110 -8.07 -12.98 -16.09
C ARG A 110 -6.87 -12.24 -16.68
N THR A 111 -6.05 -11.61 -15.83
CA THR A 111 -4.97 -10.72 -16.29
C THR A 111 -3.68 -11.47 -16.59
N ARG A 112 -3.46 -12.67 -16.04
CA ARG A 112 -2.26 -13.51 -16.27
C ARG A 112 -1.95 -13.84 -17.74
N ALA A 113 -2.94 -13.77 -18.62
CA ALA A 113 -2.78 -14.06 -20.05
C ALA A 113 -2.61 -12.79 -20.91
N ILE A 114 -2.82 -11.60 -20.35
CA ILE A 114 -2.77 -10.33 -21.10
C ILE A 114 -1.32 -9.86 -21.23
N PRO A 115 -0.72 -9.81 -22.42
CA PRO A 115 0.67 -9.36 -22.57
C PRO A 115 0.82 -7.87 -22.21
N TRP A 116 2.03 -7.47 -21.83
CA TRP A 116 2.39 -6.05 -21.64
C TRP A 116 2.23 -5.27 -22.94
N VAL A 117 1.57 -4.10 -22.88
CA VAL A 117 1.46 -3.20 -24.03
C VAL A 117 2.79 -2.48 -24.25
N ASP A 118 3.41 -2.00 -23.18
CA ASP A 118 4.74 -1.40 -23.22
C ASP A 118 5.83 -2.40 -22.76
N PRO A 119 6.66 -2.92 -23.69
CA PRO A 119 7.62 -3.99 -23.39
C PRO A 119 8.93 -3.47 -22.78
N ARG A 120 9.06 -2.16 -22.52
CA ARG A 120 10.32 -1.60 -22.00
C ARG A 120 10.72 -2.29 -20.68
N PRO A 121 12.00 -2.62 -20.49
CA PRO A 121 12.45 -3.21 -19.24
C PRO A 121 12.46 -2.18 -18.11
N MET A 122 12.26 -2.65 -16.89
CA MET A 122 12.44 -1.87 -15.68
C MET A 122 13.92 -1.46 -15.53
N PRO A 123 14.23 -0.17 -15.27
CA PRO A 123 15.60 0.27 -15.00
C PRO A 123 16.22 -0.47 -13.82
N VAL A 124 17.53 -0.76 -13.91
CA VAL A 124 18.25 -1.55 -12.89
C VAL A 124 18.17 -0.93 -11.49
N ALA A 125 18.27 0.40 -11.37
CA ALA A 125 18.17 1.07 -10.08
C ALA A 125 16.77 0.94 -9.45
N VAL A 126 15.71 0.99 -10.27
CA VAL A 126 14.33 0.73 -9.81
C VAL A 126 14.20 -0.72 -9.37
N ARG A 127 14.77 -1.67 -10.12
CA ARG A 127 14.76 -3.09 -9.75
C ARG A 127 15.50 -3.36 -8.44
N ALA A 128 16.68 -2.74 -8.24
CA ALA A 128 17.41 -2.82 -6.98
C ALA A 128 16.60 -2.23 -5.81
N SER A 129 15.92 -1.10 -6.05
CA SER A 129 15.03 -0.48 -5.05
C SER A 129 13.85 -1.39 -4.71
N PHE A 130 13.24 -2.04 -5.70
CA PHE A 130 12.16 -3.01 -5.48
C PHE A 130 12.61 -4.17 -4.59
N ALA A 131 13.82 -4.69 -4.79
CA ALA A 131 14.38 -5.72 -3.92
C ALA A 131 14.56 -5.22 -2.47
N ALA A 132 15.12 -4.02 -2.30
CA ALA A 132 15.27 -3.41 -0.97
C ALA A 132 13.90 -3.18 -0.30
N PHE A 133 12.92 -2.64 -1.03
CA PHE A 133 11.55 -2.43 -0.55
C PHE A 133 10.87 -3.72 -0.15
N ALA A 134 10.99 -4.79 -0.94
CA ALA A 134 10.46 -6.10 -0.58
C ALA A 134 11.05 -6.61 0.75
N VAL A 135 12.38 -6.54 0.92
CA VAL A 135 13.04 -6.98 2.15
C VAL A 135 12.58 -6.16 3.36
N MET A 136 12.52 -4.83 3.22
CA MET A 136 12.08 -3.95 4.30
C MET A 136 10.62 -4.20 4.69
N LEU A 137 9.72 -4.34 3.71
CA LEU A 137 8.30 -4.59 3.97
C LEU A 137 8.05 -5.97 4.57
N ILE A 138 8.81 -7.00 4.19
CA ILE A 138 8.75 -8.30 4.86
C ILE A 138 9.20 -8.18 6.31
N GLY A 139 10.34 -7.54 6.56
CA GLY A 139 10.86 -7.34 7.92
C GLY A 139 9.90 -6.58 8.80
N ALA A 140 9.42 -5.42 8.33
CA ALA A 140 8.44 -4.60 9.04
C ALA A 140 7.10 -5.33 9.22
N GLY A 141 6.60 -6.01 8.18
CA GLY A 141 5.36 -6.75 8.22
C GLY A 141 5.37 -7.88 9.25
N VAL A 142 6.44 -8.69 9.26
CA VAL A 142 6.64 -9.75 10.27
C VAL A 142 6.75 -9.15 11.67
N ALA A 143 7.53 -8.08 11.84
CA ALA A 143 7.68 -7.42 13.14
C ALA A 143 6.33 -6.93 13.70
N LEU A 144 5.50 -6.31 12.86
CA LEU A 144 4.16 -5.83 13.25
C LEU A 144 3.19 -6.95 13.61
N VAL A 145 3.19 -8.04 12.83
CA VAL A 145 2.37 -9.23 13.14
C VAL A 145 2.83 -9.88 14.45
N ALA A 146 4.12 -9.82 14.76
CA ALA A 146 4.68 -10.27 16.04
C ALA A 146 4.44 -9.29 17.20
N GLY A 147 3.81 -8.13 16.96
CA GLY A 147 3.50 -7.13 17.98
C GLY A 147 4.67 -6.20 18.34
N ALA A 148 5.67 -6.07 17.48
CA ALA A 148 6.77 -5.12 17.69
C ALA A 148 6.33 -3.68 17.39
N GLU A 149 6.72 -2.76 18.27
CA GLU A 149 6.47 -1.33 18.12
C GLU A 149 7.53 -0.69 17.22
N ILE A 150 7.29 -0.74 15.91
CA ILE A 150 8.19 -0.13 14.91
C ILE A 150 7.70 1.21 14.37
N PHE A 151 6.46 1.59 14.64
CA PHE A 151 5.88 2.88 14.23
C PHE A 151 6.31 4.01 15.18
N PRO A 152 6.36 5.28 14.69
CA PRO A 152 6.64 6.45 15.54
C PRO A 152 5.41 6.91 16.36
N TRP A 153 4.42 6.03 16.51
CA TRP A 153 3.27 6.19 17.39
C TRP A 153 2.75 4.81 17.80
N ALA A 154 2.06 4.75 18.94
CA ALA A 154 1.47 3.51 19.45
C ALA A 154 0.33 2.99 18.55
N LEU A 155 0.33 1.69 18.31
CA LEU A 155 -0.73 0.97 17.60
C LEU A 155 -1.42 -0.01 18.55
N GLY A 156 -2.74 -0.14 18.43
CA GLY A 156 -3.46 -1.26 19.03
C GLY A 156 -3.01 -2.59 18.41
N SER A 157 -3.08 -3.69 19.17
CA SER A 157 -2.62 -5.02 18.74
C SER A 157 -3.19 -5.45 17.39
N GLU A 158 -4.49 -5.27 17.21
CA GLU A 158 -5.21 -5.66 16.01
C GLU A 158 -4.81 -4.79 14.82
N THR A 159 -4.66 -3.48 15.03
CA THR A 159 -4.21 -2.55 13.99
C THR A 159 -2.77 -2.84 13.58
N SER A 160 -1.89 -3.17 14.53
CA SER A 160 -0.51 -3.61 14.25
C SER A 160 -0.50 -4.83 13.33
N VAL A 161 -1.25 -5.88 13.69
CA VAL A 161 -1.34 -7.09 12.85
C VAL A 161 -1.87 -6.74 11.46
N MET A 162 -2.95 -5.97 11.37
CA MET A 162 -3.56 -5.61 10.08
C MET A 162 -2.58 -4.81 9.19
N PHE A 163 -1.85 -3.83 9.75
CA PHE A 163 -0.82 -3.11 9.00
C PHE A 163 0.34 -4.01 8.58
N GLY A 164 0.73 -4.95 9.44
CA GLY A 164 1.72 -5.96 9.11
C GLY A 164 1.30 -6.82 7.91
N LEU A 165 0.05 -7.25 7.87
CA LEU A 165 -0.50 -8.01 6.75
C LEU A 165 -0.56 -7.20 5.45
N ILE A 166 -0.86 -5.90 5.51
CA ILE A 166 -0.77 -4.98 4.36
C ILE A 166 0.67 -4.92 3.84
N TYR A 167 1.65 -4.78 4.72
CA TYR A 167 3.06 -4.74 4.33
C TYR A 167 3.50 -6.05 3.65
N LEU A 168 3.03 -7.20 4.12
CA LEU A 168 3.33 -8.49 3.50
C LEU A 168 2.69 -8.62 2.10
N GLY A 169 1.47 -8.13 1.90
CA GLY A 169 0.87 -8.06 0.57
C GLY A 169 1.62 -7.11 -0.36
N ALA A 170 1.94 -5.90 0.11
CA ALA A 170 2.72 -4.93 -0.65
C ALA A 170 4.11 -5.49 -1.02
N ALA A 171 4.77 -6.24 -0.14
CA ALA A 171 6.03 -6.92 -0.45
C ALA A 171 5.88 -7.90 -1.63
N ALA A 172 4.76 -8.62 -1.73
CA ALA A 172 4.49 -9.52 -2.84
C ALA A 172 4.31 -8.78 -4.17
N TYR A 173 3.82 -7.53 -4.15
CA TYR A 173 3.85 -6.66 -5.33
C TYR A 173 5.29 -6.48 -5.82
N PHE A 174 6.20 -6.07 -4.93
CA PHE A 174 7.60 -5.81 -5.30
C PHE A 174 8.28 -7.07 -5.79
N ILE A 175 8.06 -8.21 -5.13
CA ILE A 175 8.58 -9.51 -5.58
C ILE A 175 8.06 -9.84 -6.98
N THR A 176 6.77 -9.63 -7.24
CA THR A 176 6.20 -9.82 -8.58
C THR A 176 6.87 -8.90 -9.61
N GLY A 177 7.15 -7.65 -9.26
CA GLY A 177 7.92 -6.72 -10.08
C GLY A 177 9.35 -7.17 -10.37
N LEU A 178 9.99 -7.88 -9.46
CA LEU A 178 11.32 -8.46 -9.69
C LEU A 178 11.28 -9.67 -10.63
N LEU A 179 10.21 -10.48 -10.53
CA LEU A 179 10.00 -11.68 -11.34
C LEU A 179 9.54 -11.34 -12.77
N ASP A 180 8.77 -10.27 -12.95
CA ASP A 180 8.32 -9.74 -14.23
C ASP A 180 8.71 -8.25 -14.35
N PRO A 181 9.99 -7.95 -14.67
CA PRO A 181 10.57 -6.61 -14.60
C PRO A 181 10.23 -5.75 -15.82
N ALA A 182 8.94 -5.65 -16.14
CA ALA A 182 8.43 -4.72 -17.15
C ALA A 182 8.30 -3.31 -16.55
N TRP A 183 8.64 -2.28 -17.33
CA TRP A 183 8.52 -0.88 -16.90
C TRP A 183 7.11 -0.50 -16.46
N PRO A 184 6.02 -0.91 -17.13
CA PRO A 184 4.67 -0.54 -16.69
C PRO A 184 4.31 -1.10 -15.32
N ASN A 185 4.90 -2.24 -14.94
CA ASN A 185 4.77 -2.80 -13.60
C ASN A 185 5.40 -1.88 -12.53
N ALA A 186 6.59 -1.35 -12.81
CA ALA A 186 7.23 -0.36 -11.93
C ALA A 186 6.48 0.97 -11.90
N LYS A 187 6.00 1.41 -13.07
CA LYS A 187 5.37 2.72 -13.25
C LYS A 187 4.13 2.89 -12.37
N GLY A 188 3.26 1.88 -12.32
CA GLY A 188 2.11 1.88 -11.43
C GLY A 188 2.55 2.04 -9.97
N GLN A 189 3.49 1.22 -9.52
CA GLN A 189 3.96 1.24 -8.14
C GLN A 189 4.67 2.53 -7.74
N LEU A 190 5.49 3.11 -8.63
CA LEU A 190 6.13 4.40 -8.38
C LEU A 190 5.09 5.52 -8.28
N ALA A 191 4.02 5.47 -9.07
CA ALA A 191 2.91 6.40 -8.90
C ALA A 191 2.23 6.19 -7.54
N GLY A 192 1.99 4.94 -7.15
CA GLY A 192 1.49 4.60 -5.83
C GLY A 192 2.36 5.15 -4.70
N PHE A 193 3.68 4.97 -4.77
CA PHE A 193 4.63 5.55 -3.81
C PHE A 193 4.54 7.07 -3.76
N LEU A 194 4.52 7.74 -4.90
CA LEU A 194 4.42 9.19 -4.91
C LEU A 194 3.14 9.67 -4.20
N ALA A 195 2.01 9.00 -4.44
CA ALA A 195 0.75 9.33 -3.75
C ALA A 195 0.82 9.05 -2.24
N TYR A 196 1.38 7.90 -1.84
CA TYR A 196 1.61 7.53 -0.45
C TYR A 196 2.50 8.55 0.27
N ASP A 197 3.64 8.89 -0.34
CA ASP A 197 4.66 9.78 0.19
C ASP A 197 4.12 11.21 0.36
N LEU A 198 3.33 11.69 -0.61
CA LEU A 198 2.70 13.01 -0.53
C LEU A 198 1.71 13.13 0.63
N VAL A 199 1.01 12.03 0.99
CA VAL A 199 0.08 12.04 2.13
C VAL A 199 0.85 12.01 3.46
N LEU A 200 1.98 11.30 3.54
CA LEU A 200 2.71 11.12 4.81
C LEU A 200 3.75 12.17 5.13
N ILE A 201 4.36 12.81 4.13
CA ILE A 201 5.53 13.66 4.35
C ILE A 201 5.25 14.83 5.31
N GLY A 202 4.09 15.51 5.17
CA GLY A 202 3.70 16.61 6.05
C GLY A 202 3.55 16.17 7.51
N PRO A 203 2.65 15.20 7.79
CA PRO A 203 2.46 14.65 9.14
C PRO A 203 3.74 14.13 9.80
N PHE A 204 4.68 13.56 9.04
CA PHE A 204 5.95 13.10 9.59
C PHE A 204 6.89 14.26 9.94
N VAL A 205 6.98 15.27 9.07
CA VAL A 205 7.80 16.46 9.33
C VAL A 205 7.35 17.20 10.58
N GLU A 206 6.04 17.35 10.77
CA GLU A 206 5.45 18.02 11.95
C GLU A 206 5.82 17.31 13.27
N ARG A 207 6.01 15.98 13.23
CA ARG A 207 6.21 15.15 14.41
C ARG A 207 7.65 15.13 14.96
N PHE A 208 8.64 15.61 14.20
CA PHE A 208 10.05 15.62 14.64
C PHE A 208 10.28 16.42 15.93
N GLY A 209 9.44 17.41 16.22
CA GLY A 209 9.50 18.18 17.47
C GLY A 209 8.84 17.51 18.67
N GLU A 210 8.08 16.42 18.46
CA GLU A 210 7.21 15.80 19.47
C GLU A 210 7.73 14.47 20.00
N VAL A 211 8.50 13.73 19.19
CA VAL A 211 8.95 12.37 19.51
C VAL A 211 10.39 12.32 20.00
N SER A 212 10.71 11.31 20.81
CA SER A 212 12.08 11.08 21.31
C SER A 212 12.38 9.57 21.41
N GLY A 213 13.64 9.22 21.67
CA GLY A 213 14.06 7.83 21.87
C GLY A 213 13.79 6.91 20.67
N GLY A 214 13.13 5.78 20.93
CA GLY A 214 12.81 4.78 19.90
C GLY A 214 11.88 5.30 18.81
N GLU A 215 10.85 6.07 19.17
CA GLU A 215 9.90 6.67 18.20
C GLU A 215 10.60 7.63 17.24
N LEU A 216 11.59 8.40 17.73
CA LEU A 216 12.39 9.28 16.88
C LEU A 216 13.24 8.48 15.88
N THR A 217 13.80 7.35 16.31
CA THR A 217 14.56 6.46 15.40
C THR A 217 13.65 5.92 14.30
N SER A 218 12.45 5.45 14.66
CA SER A 218 11.44 5.04 13.68
C SER A 218 11.06 6.18 12.75
N LEU A 219 10.79 7.38 13.27
CA LEU A 219 10.42 8.54 12.44
C LEU A 219 11.53 8.91 11.44
N ILE A 220 12.80 8.86 11.86
CA ILE A 220 13.94 9.09 10.97
C ILE A 220 13.96 8.06 9.84
N VAL A 221 13.83 6.77 10.17
CA VAL A 221 13.85 5.67 9.18
C VAL A 221 12.69 5.81 8.20
N TYR A 222 11.47 6.04 8.71
CA TYR A 222 10.27 6.22 7.88
C TYR A 222 10.38 7.45 6.98
N THR A 223 10.88 8.58 7.50
CA THR A 223 11.06 9.80 6.71
C THR A 223 12.12 9.61 5.63
N ALA A 224 13.24 8.95 5.95
CA ALA A 224 14.27 8.63 4.98
C ALA A 224 13.73 7.73 3.86
N PHE A 225 12.89 6.75 4.20
CA PHE A 225 12.20 5.90 3.23
C PHE A 225 11.31 6.74 2.30
N VAL A 226 10.39 7.54 2.85
CA VAL A 226 9.44 8.39 2.10
C VAL A 226 10.16 9.37 1.17
N VAL A 227 11.25 9.99 1.64
CA VAL A 227 12.06 10.90 0.83
C VAL A 227 12.74 10.14 -0.32
N TYR A 228 13.32 8.97 -0.03
CA TYR A 228 13.97 8.16 -1.05
C TYR A 228 12.99 7.64 -2.11
N SER A 229 11.87 7.03 -1.69
CA SER A 229 10.85 6.52 -2.61
C SER A 229 10.22 7.64 -3.43
N GLY A 230 9.95 8.80 -2.82
CA GLY A 230 9.41 9.96 -3.49
C GLY A 230 10.37 10.51 -4.55
N ALA A 231 11.66 10.65 -4.21
CA ALA A 231 12.69 11.08 -5.16
C ALA A 231 12.85 10.09 -6.32
N LEU A 232 12.87 8.78 -6.02
CA LEU A 232 12.93 7.73 -7.04
C LEU A 232 11.73 7.80 -7.99
N ALA A 233 10.52 7.95 -7.44
CA ALA A 233 9.29 8.07 -8.22
C ALA A 233 9.30 9.33 -9.09
N VAL A 234 9.61 10.49 -8.53
CA VAL A 234 9.68 11.75 -9.27
C VAL A 234 10.68 11.66 -10.42
N TYR A 235 11.88 11.17 -10.14
CA TYR A 235 12.93 11.04 -11.14
C TYR A 235 12.51 10.13 -12.31
N TYR A 236 12.03 8.92 -12.02
CA TYR A 236 11.72 7.95 -13.08
C TYR A 236 10.39 8.24 -13.82
N LEU A 237 9.42 8.88 -13.15
CA LEU A 237 8.14 9.23 -13.76
C LEU A 237 8.17 10.54 -14.55
N PHE A 238 9.02 11.51 -14.21
CA PHE A 238 8.98 12.83 -14.84
C PHE A 238 10.29 13.27 -15.49
N THR A 239 11.44 12.88 -14.93
CA THR A 239 12.74 13.41 -15.38
C THR A 239 13.48 12.46 -16.33
N HIS A 240 13.50 11.16 -16.01
CA HIS A 240 14.32 10.18 -16.73
C HIS A 240 13.84 10.01 -18.19
N PRO A 241 14.69 10.29 -19.20
CA PRO A 241 14.24 10.44 -20.60
C PRO A 241 13.52 9.23 -21.20
N GLU A 242 13.97 8.04 -20.81
CA GLU A 242 13.49 6.77 -21.35
C GLU A 242 12.21 6.27 -20.69
N THR A 243 11.89 6.72 -19.48
CA THR A 243 10.81 6.15 -18.65
C THR A 243 9.73 7.16 -18.31
N ARG A 244 9.99 8.46 -18.48
CA ARG A 244 9.05 9.53 -18.16
C ARG A 244 7.66 9.30 -18.76
N LEU A 245 6.65 9.71 -18.02
CA LEU A 245 5.26 9.77 -18.46
C LEU A 245 5.18 10.60 -19.74
N ARG A 246 4.65 9.99 -20.79
CA ARG A 246 4.31 10.68 -22.04
C ARG A 246 2.79 10.72 -22.10
N VAL A 247 2.25 11.92 -22.26
CA VAL A 247 0.86 12.11 -22.68
C VAL A 247 0.86 11.84 -24.18
N SER A 248 0.40 10.66 -24.56
CA SER A 248 0.16 10.29 -25.97
C SER A 248 -1.27 10.65 -26.34
#